data_AF-A0A3D5BAP3-F1
#
_entry.id   AF-A0A3D5BAP3-F1
#
_cell.length_a   1.000
_cell.length_b   1.000
_cell.length_c   1.000
_cell.angle_alpha   90.00
_cell.angle_beta   90.00
_cell.angle_gamma   90.00
#
_symmetry.space_group_name_H-M   'P 1'
#
loop_
_entity.id
_entity.type
_entity.pdbx_description
1 polymer ?
#
loop_
_entity_poly.entity_id
_entity_poly.type
_entity_poly.pdbx_seq_one_letter_code
_entity_poly.pdbx_strand_id
1 'polypeptide(L)'
;MTKRQLPTIDEILFAINEDPLGEGKEARVFKVHMRPKYMVRVSNEITDYEALSKRIFKEGFIQQEDIFEGRNFAQSVAYLGLNEYDRTRADVTINLYAPGFSMEIDKIGREIPSSEEALMKTIALSKAVANMPDSAYDKLCDDLHFLSSKEYSLDVGNGGWFVNMGNILYSGVDKKFSIIDVQPFLREHPGINRHHTKGFNVPLYVTRGIVTGMHQYAEEHSKYPLLIDLRTDIINKLVSAAERNNLNDVGGYLGGDMDKIAHIWKVQLSRINVDEKYQENFVKRLCSIENKNPYPLIQKHPMLVRVSGRSYYS
;
A
#
# COMPACT_ATOMS: atom_id res chain seq x y z
N MET A 1 25.20 -1.20 -13.33
CA MET A 1 24.15 -1.82 -12.49
C MET A 1 24.61 -3.21 -12.09
N THR A 2 24.77 -3.47 -10.81
CA THR A 2 25.09 -4.82 -10.30
C THR A 2 23.85 -5.70 -10.47
N LYS A 3 23.97 -6.80 -11.21
CA LYS A 3 22.87 -7.74 -11.45
C LYS A 3 22.38 -8.27 -10.10
N ARG A 4 21.10 -8.09 -9.76
CA ARG A 4 20.55 -8.62 -8.49
C ARG A 4 20.68 -10.13 -8.48
N GLN A 5 21.09 -10.69 -7.34
CA GLN A 5 21.03 -12.12 -7.12
C GLN A 5 19.59 -12.50 -6.77
N LEU A 6 18.84 -12.88 -7.81
CA LEU A 6 17.49 -13.43 -7.65
C LEU A 6 17.54 -14.80 -6.96
N PRO A 7 16.42 -15.27 -6.39
CA PRO A 7 16.25 -16.67 -6.06
C PRO A 7 16.54 -17.57 -7.25
N THR A 8 17.11 -18.75 -6.97
CA THR A 8 17.28 -19.82 -7.93
C THR A 8 15.92 -20.41 -8.32
N ILE A 9 15.86 -21.12 -9.45
CA ILE A 9 14.64 -21.79 -9.90
C ILE A 9 14.17 -22.80 -8.85
N ASP A 10 15.08 -23.60 -8.28
CA ASP A 10 14.72 -24.59 -7.26
C ASP A 10 14.13 -23.94 -6.00
N GLU A 11 14.68 -22.80 -5.54
CA GLU A 11 14.12 -22.04 -4.42
C GLU A 11 12.71 -21.50 -4.72
N ILE A 12 12.44 -21.11 -5.98
CA ILE A 12 11.12 -20.64 -6.42
C ILE A 12 10.14 -21.80 -6.49
N LEU A 13 10.53 -22.92 -7.11
CA LEU A 13 9.70 -24.11 -7.23
C LEU A 13 9.38 -24.73 -5.88
N PHE A 14 10.33 -24.71 -4.94
CA PHE A 14 10.06 -25.09 -3.57
C PHE A 14 8.99 -24.19 -2.95
N ALA A 15 9.15 -22.86 -3.02
CA ALA A 15 8.22 -21.91 -2.44
C ALA A 15 6.78 -22.03 -2.96
N ILE A 16 6.59 -22.23 -4.28
CA ILE A 16 5.25 -22.35 -4.87
C ILE A 16 4.54 -23.68 -4.57
N ASN A 17 5.27 -24.68 -4.06
CA ASN A 17 4.71 -25.96 -3.61
C ASN A 17 4.35 -25.94 -2.12
N GLU A 18 4.64 -24.86 -1.40
CA GLU A 18 4.21 -24.65 -0.02
C GLU A 18 2.86 -23.94 0.05
N ASP A 19 2.28 -23.88 1.25
CA ASP A 19 1.06 -23.10 1.47
C ASP A 19 1.31 -21.60 1.20
N PRO A 20 0.38 -20.91 0.50
CA PRO A 20 0.55 -19.50 0.22
C PRO A 20 0.49 -18.67 1.51
N LEU A 21 1.35 -17.64 1.59
CA LEU A 21 1.27 -16.59 2.61
C LEU A 21 -0.07 -15.85 2.56
N GLY A 22 -0.66 -15.77 1.37
CA GLY A 22 -1.96 -15.17 1.16
C GLY A 22 -2.44 -15.34 -0.27
N GLU A 23 -3.75 -15.34 -0.43
CA GLU A 23 -4.43 -15.41 -1.70
C GLU A 23 -5.32 -14.17 -1.88
N GLY A 24 -5.21 -13.55 -3.04
CA GLY A 24 -6.10 -12.49 -3.50
C GLY A 24 -6.93 -12.97 -4.68
N LYS A 25 -7.78 -12.09 -5.23
CA LYS A 25 -8.57 -12.41 -6.43
C LYS A 25 -7.70 -12.73 -7.65
N GLU A 26 -6.55 -12.10 -7.75
CA GLU A 26 -5.68 -12.17 -8.93
C GLU A 26 -4.56 -13.21 -8.79
N ALA A 27 -4.01 -13.40 -7.59
CA ALA A 27 -2.81 -14.21 -7.41
C ALA A 27 -2.68 -14.80 -6.00
N ARG A 28 -1.88 -15.86 -5.91
CA ARG A 28 -1.35 -16.45 -4.68
C ARG A 28 0.07 -15.94 -4.44
N VAL A 29 0.40 -15.72 -3.17
CA VAL A 29 1.69 -15.15 -2.73
C VAL A 29 2.44 -16.20 -1.90
N PHE A 30 3.69 -16.47 -2.23
CA PHE A 30 4.52 -17.49 -1.60
C PHE A 30 5.82 -16.88 -1.06
N LYS A 31 6.29 -17.37 0.08
CA LYS A 31 7.54 -16.91 0.69
C LYS A 31 8.71 -17.69 0.11
N VAL A 32 9.79 -17.01 -0.27
CA VAL A 32 11.04 -17.71 -0.63
C VAL A 32 11.89 -17.89 0.63
N HIS A 33 11.78 -19.05 1.29
CA HIS A 33 12.40 -19.28 2.59
C HIS A 33 13.93 -19.12 2.59
N MET A 34 14.60 -19.66 1.57
CA MET A 34 16.07 -19.58 1.42
C MET A 34 16.57 -18.19 1.04
N ARG A 35 15.67 -17.31 0.57
CA ARG A 35 15.96 -15.93 0.20
C ARG A 35 14.86 -15.00 0.74
N PRO A 36 14.84 -14.74 2.06
CA PRO A 36 13.71 -14.11 2.76
C PRO A 36 13.45 -12.65 2.37
N LYS A 37 14.31 -12.05 1.54
CA LYS A 37 14.09 -10.73 0.92
C LYS A 37 13.08 -10.78 -0.23
N TYR A 38 12.70 -11.97 -0.69
CA TYR A 38 11.83 -12.14 -1.84
C TYR A 38 10.57 -12.95 -1.50
N MET A 39 9.52 -12.66 -2.25
CA MET A 39 8.31 -13.46 -2.36
C MET A 39 8.02 -13.72 -3.83
N VAL A 40 7.25 -14.75 -4.12
CA VAL A 40 6.80 -15.09 -5.47
C VAL A 40 5.29 -14.91 -5.53
N ARG A 41 4.79 -14.20 -6.53
CA ARG A 41 3.36 -14.15 -6.83
C ARG A 41 3.09 -14.96 -8.07
N VAL A 42 2.12 -15.87 -7.99
CA VAL A 42 1.68 -16.70 -9.11
C VAL A 42 0.23 -16.35 -9.40
N SER A 43 -0.07 -16.09 -10.67
CA SER A 43 -1.43 -15.85 -11.13
C SER A 43 -2.36 -17.00 -10.75
N ASN A 44 -3.59 -16.67 -10.37
CA ASN A 44 -4.63 -17.67 -10.11
C ASN A 44 -5.07 -18.41 -11.38
N GLU A 45 -4.71 -17.90 -12.57
CA GLU A 45 -4.96 -18.57 -13.85
C GLU A 45 -4.05 -19.79 -14.06
N ILE A 46 -2.93 -19.87 -13.33
CA ILE A 46 -2.02 -21.01 -13.37
C ILE A 46 -2.53 -22.11 -12.45
N THR A 47 -3.12 -23.14 -13.05
CA THR A 47 -3.62 -24.32 -12.33
C THR A 47 -2.69 -25.53 -12.44
N ASP A 48 -1.84 -25.58 -13.47
CA ASP A 48 -0.87 -26.64 -13.71
C ASP A 48 0.56 -26.21 -13.32
N TYR A 49 0.97 -26.62 -12.12
CA TYR A 49 2.31 -26.32 -11.60
C TYR A 49 3.43 -27.12 -12.26
N GLU A 50 3.13 -28.30 -12.84
CA GLU A 50 4.15 -29.08 -13.55
C GLU A 50 4.51 -28.40 -14.88
N ALA A 51 3.50 -27.96 -15.63
CA ALA A 51 3.70 -27.15 -16.83
C ALA A 51 4.41 -25.83 -16.51
N LEU A 52 4.01 -25.15 -15.42
CA LEU A 52 4.68 -23.93 -14.96
C LEU A 52 6.16 -24.19 -14.65
N SER A 53 6.49 -25.29 -13.97
CA SER A 53 7.87 -25.64 -13.61
C SER A 53 8.74 -25.82 -14.86
N LYS A 54 8.25 -26.59 -15.85
CA LYS A 54 8.93 -26.78 -17.14
C LYS A 54 9.16 -25.45 -17.86
N ARG A 55 8.17 -24.55 -17.80
CA ARG A 55 8.26 -23.22 -18.40
C ARG A 55 9.30 -22.35 -17.71
N ILE A 56 9.35 -22.33 -16.37
CA ILE A 56 10.36 -21.60 -15.60
C ILE A 56 11.77 -22.05 -15.99
N PHE A 57 12.02 -23.36 -16.10
CA PHE A 57 13.31 -23.89 -16.53
C PHE A 57 13.68 -23.49 -17.97
N LYS A 58 12.70 -23.46 -18.87
CA LYS A 58 12.94 -23.17 -20.29
C LYS A 58 13.16 -21.68 -20.55
N GLU A 59 12.32 -20.82 -19.98
CA GLU A 59 12.27 -19.39 -20.30
C GLU A 59 13.12 -18.54 -19.35
N GLY A 60 13.24 -18.97 -18.09
CA GLY A 60 13.87 -18.19 -17.03
C GLY A 60 13.11 -16.90 -16.70
N PHE A 61 13.61 -16.17 -15.70
CA PHE A 61 13.03 -14.88 -15.29
C PHE A 61 13.73 -13.71 -15.96
N ILE A 62 12.95 -12.75 -16.42
CA ILE A 62 13.45 -11.47 -16.93
C ILE A 62 13.57 -10.51 -15.74
N GLN A 63 14.78 -9.99 -15.51
CA GLN A 63 15.02 -8.99 -14.46
C GLN A 63 14.44 -7.64 -14.85
N GLN A 64 13.81 -6.98 -13.88
CA GLN A 64 13.34 -5.61 -14.01
C GLN A 64 14.23 -4.67 -13.18
N GLU A 65 14.37 -3.45 -13.68
CA GLU A 65 14.94 -2.35 -12.90
C GLU A 65 14.09 -2.09 -11.65
N ASP A 66 14.76 -1.65 -10.58
CA ASP A 66 14.08 -1.17 -9.38
C ASP A 66 13.81 0.30 -9.54
N ILE A 67 12.56 0.56 -9.85
CA ILE A 67 12.06 1.90 -10.14
C ILE A 67 11.87 2.70 -8.85
N PHE A 68 11.92 2.03 -7.69
CA PHE A 68 11.74 2.62 -6.37
C PHE A 68 13.01 2.71 -5.52
N GLU A 69 14.19 2.54 -6.12
CA GLU A 69 15.50 2.84 -5.53
C GLU A 69 15.74 2.14 -4.17
N GLY A 70 15.25 0.91 -4.02
CA GLY A 70 15.44 0.09 -2.81
C GLY A 70 14.61 0.52 -1.60
N ARG A 71 13.65 1.43 -1.79
CA ARG A 71 12.69 1.86 -0.76
C ARG A 71 11.71 0.75 -0.39
N ASN A 72 10.83 1.02 0.58
CA ASN A 72 9.98 0.01 1.22
C ASN A 72 8.76 -0.42 0.38
N PHE A 73 8.93 -0.66 -0.92
CA PHE A 73 7.88 -1.11 -1.83
C PHE A 73 8.04 -2.60 -2.15
N ALA A 74 6.95 -3.37 -2.07
CA ALA A 74 6.90 -4.77 -2.49
C ALA A 74 6.83 -4.94 -4.02
N GLN A 75 7.70 -4.22 -4.72
CA GLN A 75 7.73 -4.19 -6.19
C GLN A 75 8.21 -5.51 -6.77
N SER A 76 7.77 -5.80 -7.98
CA SER A 76 8.36 -6.84 -8.80
C SER A 76 9.79 -6.45 -9.20
N VAL A 77 10.70 -7.40 -9.07
CA VAL A 77 12.10 -7.28 -9.48
C VAL A 77 12.46 -8.24 -10.61
N ALA A 78 11.58 -9.22 -10.88
CA ALA A 78 11.66 -10.09 -12.03
C ALA A 78 10.29 -10.67 -12.37
N TYR A 79 10.11 -11.14 -13.59
CA TYR A 79 8.86 -11.72 -14.06
C TYR A 79 9.07 -12.82 -15.10
N LEU A 80 8.04 -13.66 -15.27
CA LEU A 80 7.93 -14.71 -16.27
C LEU A 80 6.61 -14.56 -17.00
N GLY A 81 6.64 -14.70 -18.33
CA GLY A 81 5.43 -14.82 -19.13
C GLY A 81 4.58 -13.56 -19.15
N LEU A 82 5.03 -12.53 -19.88
CA LEU A 82 4.21 -11.35 -20.11
C LEU A 82 2.94 -11.73 -20.86
N ASN A 83 1.82 -11.15 -20.44
CA ASN A 83 0.58 -11.25 -21.18
C ASN A 83 0.72 -10.50 -22.53
N GLU A 84 0.28 -11.13 -23.61
CA GLU A 84 0.44 -10.60 -24.98
C GLU A 84 -0.40 -9.33 -25.20
N TYR A 85 -1.53 -9.22 -24.50
CA TYR A 85 -2.48 -8.10 -24.59
C TYR A 85 -2.19 -6.99 -23.57
N ASP A 86 -1.64 -7.34 -22.39
CA ASP A 86 -1.21 -6.39 -21.37
C ASP A 86 0.22 -6.70 -20.91
N ARG A 87 1.20 -6.05 -21.53
CA ARG A 87 2.64 -6.21 -21.20
C ARG A 87 3.02 -5.67 -19.82
N THR A 88 2.08 -5.15 -19.05
CA THR A 88 2.27 -4.83 -17.62
C THR A 88 1.84 -5.97 -16.70
N ARG A 89 1.35 -7.10 -17.24
CA ARG A 89 0.94 -8.29 -16.50
C ARG A 89 1.80 -9.49 -16.84
N ALA A 90 2.11 -10.31 -15.85
CA ALA A 90 2.93 -11.53 -15.99
C ALA A 90 2.37 -12.69 -15.17
N ASP A 91 2.56 -13.92 -15.63
CA ASP A 91 2.03 -15.11 -14.95
C ASP A 91 2.70 -15.36 -13.60
N VAL A 92 4.00 -15.07 -13.50
CA VAL A 92 4.75 -15.15 -12.25
C VAL A 92 5.60 -13.89 -12.09
N THR A 93 5.61 -13.35 -10.88
CA THR A 93 6.50 -12.25 -10.50
C THR A 93 7.30 -12.61 -9.25
N ILE A 94 8.57 -12.22 -9.23
CA ILE A 94 9.41 -12.23 -8.03
C ILE A 94 9.38 -10.81 -7.49
N ASN A 95 8.95 -10.64 -6.26
CA ASN A 95 8.81 -9.35 -5.62
C ASN A 95 9.72 -9.23 -4.41
N LEU A 96 10.06 -8.00 -4.03
CA LEU A 96 10.60 -7.75 -2.70
C LEU A 96 9.56 -8.14 -1.64
N TYR A 97 9.99 -8.88 -0.64
CA TYR A 97 9.16 -9.25 0.48
C TYR A 97 8.95 -8.05 1.40
N ALA A 98 7.69 -7.72 1.64
CA ALA A 98 7.28 -6.72 2.63
C ALA A 98 6.81 -7.43 3.90
N PRO A 99 7.63 -7.49 4.97
CA PRO A 99 7.19 -8.02 6.25
C PRO A 99 6.17 -7.06 6.88
N GLY A 100 5.11 -7.61 7.45
CA GLY A 100 4.17 -6.85 8.24
C GLY A 100 2.74 -7.34 8.11
N PHE A 101 1.87 -6.70 8.88
CA PHE A 101 0.44 -6.94 8.84
C PHE A 101 -0.25 -5.77 8.16
N SER A 102 -1.25 -6.09 7.35
CA SER A 102 -2.20 -5.10 6.87
C SER A 102 -3.08 -4.63 8.03
N MET A 103 -3.59 -3.41 7.91
CA MET A 103 -4.58 -2.85 8.85
C MET A 103 -6.03 -3.11 8.42
N GLU A 104 -6.22 -3.83 7.32
CA GLU A 104 -7.50 -4.33 6.87
C GLU A 104 -7.97 -5.45 7.79
N ILE A 105 -9.10 -5.25 8.47
CA ILE A 105 -9.64 -6.22 9.43
C ILE A 105 -10.78 -7.06 8.83
N ASP A 106 -11.52 -6.50 7.87
CA ASP A 106 -12.41 -7.25 6.99
C ASP A 106 -11.86 -7.21 5.55
N LYS A 107 -11.70 -8.38 4.93
CA LYS A 107 -11.20 -8.55 3.57
C LYS A 107 -12.22 -9.35 2.77
N ILE A 108 -12.59 -8.82 1.60
CA ILE A 108 -13.53 -9.48 0.68
C ILE A 108 -13.12 -10.93 0.42
N GLY A 109 -14.03 -11.88 0.67
CA GLY A 109 -13.82 -13.31 0.48
C GLY A 109 -13.32 -14.05 1.72
N ARG A 110 -13.16 -13.37 2.86
CA ARG A 110 -12.97 -13.98 4.17
C ARG A 110 -14.26 -13.89 5.00
N GLU A 111 -14.33 -14.72 6.04
CA GLU A 111 -15.40 -14.62 7.03
C GLU A 111 -15.32 -13.25 7.73
N ILE A 112 -16.45 -12.56 7.79
CA ILE A 112 -16.58 -11.27 8.45
C ILE A 112 -16.41 -11.50 9.96
N PRO A 113 -15.42 -10.88 10.63
CA PRO A 113 -15.19 -11.12 12.05
C PRO A 113 -16.36 -10.63 12.90
N SER A 114 -16.58 -11.27 14.05
CA SER A 114 -17.52 -10.75 15.05
C SER A 114 -17.08 -9.35 15.54
N SER A 115 -18.02 -8.54 16.06
CA SER A 115 -17.70 -7.20 16.59
C SER A 115 -16.64 -7.21 17.69
N GLU A 116 -16.62 -8.25 18.53
CA GLU A 116 -15.63 -8.39 19.61
C GLU A 116 -14.24 -8.74 19.05
N GLU A 117 -14.16 -9.71 18.14
CA GLU A 117 -12.90 -10.08 17.48
C GLU A 117 -12.32 -8.91 16.68
N ALA A 118 -13.19 -8.22 15.96
CA ALA A 118 -12.94 -7.00 15.21
C ALA A 118 -12.30 -5.91 16.08
N LEU A 119 -12.92 -5.65 17.24
CA LEU A 119 -12.44 -4.68 18.21
C LEU A 119 -11.06 -5.06 18.76
N MET A 120 -10.87 -6.32 19.18
CA MET A 120 -9.61 -6.79 19.75
C MET A 120 -8.46 -6.70 18.75
N LYS A 121 -8.71 -7.09 17.49
CA LYS A 121 -7.74 -6.89 16.39
C LYS A 121 -7.44 -5.40 16.24
N THR A 122 -8.45 -4.55 16.13
CA THR A 122 -8.26 -3.09 15.96
C THR A 122 -7.40 -2.48 17.06
N ILE A 123 -7.65 -2.83 18.32
CA ILE A 123 -6.87 -2.35 19.46
C ILE A 123 -5.41 -2.80 19.32
N ALA A 124 -5.16 -4.07 19.02
CA ALA A 124 -3.81 -4.60 18.86
C ALA A 124 -3.04 -3.92 17.72
N LEU A 125 -3.67 -3.78 16.54
CA LEU A 125 -3.07 -3.10 15.38
C LEU A 125 -2.80 -1.62 15.70
N SER A 126 -3.78 -0.92 16.27
CA SER A 126 -3.65 0.50 16.62
C SER A 126 -2.54 0.75 17.65
N LYS A 127 -2.43 -0.11 18.67
CA LYS A 127 -1.31 -0.07 19.63
C LYS A 127 0.03 -0.29 18.95
N ALA A 128 0.13 -1.29 18.08
CA ALA A 128 1.38 -1.59 17.40
C ALA A 128 1.84 -0.42 16.52
N VAL A 129 0.91 0.23 15.82
CA VAL A 129 1.20 1.36 14.95
C VAL A 129 1.49 2.62 15.75
N ALA A 130 0.68 2.98 16.76
CA ALA A 130 0.94 4.13 17.62
C ALA A 130 2.32 4.05 18.31
N ASN A 131 2.77 2.84 18.67
CA ASN A 131 4.08 2.60 19.28
C ASN A 131 5.25 2.59 18.27
N MET A 132 5.01 2.85 16.97
CA MET A 132 6.09 3.00 16.01
C MET A 132 6.90 4.29 16.30
N PRO A 133 8.22 4.26 16.08
CA PRO A 133 9.05 5.45 16.23
C PRO A 133 8.67 6.50 15.19
N ASP A 134 8.83 7.77 15.53
CA ASP A 134 8.55 8.90 14.64
C ASP A 134 9.29 8.79 13.29
N SER A 135 10.50 8.24 13.30
CA SER A 135 11.28 7.98 12.09
C SER A 135 10.60 7.01 11.10
N ALA A 136 9.72 6.13 11.57
CA ALA A 136 8.95 5.25 10.70
C ALA A 136 7.89 6.04 9.93
N TYR A 137 7.23 6.99 10.60
CA TYR A 137 6.26 7.90 9.98
C TYR A 137 6.95 8.86 9.01
N ASP A 138 8.14 9.37 9.37
CA ASP A 138 8.93 10.22 8.48
C ASP A 138 9.27 9.49 7.17
N LYS A 139 9.74 8.24 7.27
CA LYS A 139 10.03 7.40 6.09
C LYS A 139 8.80 7.09 5.26
N LEU A 140 7.65 6.82 5.91
CA LEU A 140 6.40 6.58 5.19
C LEU A 140 5.95 7.82 4.42
N CYS A 141 6.08 9.01 5.03
CA CYS A 141 5.78 10.28 4.37
C CYS A 141 6.65 10.50 3.14
N ASP A 142 7.95 10.28 3.28
CA ASP A 142 8.93 10.41 2.20
C ASP A 142 8.69 9.37 1.08
N ASP A 143 8.45 8.11 1.43
CA ASP A 143 8.19 7.04 0.46
C ASP A 143 6.91 7.33 -0.36
N LEU A 144 5.83 7.80 0.26
CA LEU A 144 4.59 8.14 -0.46
C LEU A 144 4.75 9.39 -1.35
N HIS A 145 5.54 10.38 -0.92
CA HIS A 145 5.87 11.53 -1.77
C HIS A 145 6.70 11.11 -2.98
N PHE A 146 7.69 10.25 -2.77
CA PHE A 146 8.52 9.68 -3.83
C PHE A 146 7.70 8.82 -4.80
N LEU A 147 6.76 8.01 -4.30
CA LEU A 147 5.83 7.23 -5.13
C LEU A 147 5.08 8.13 -6.13
N SER A 148 4.66 9.31 -5.67
CA SER A 148 4.01 10.32 -6.49
C SER A 148 4.87 10.81 -7.63
N SER A 149 6.15 11.08 -7.38
CA SER A 149 7.07 11.56 -8.43
C SER A 149 7.37 10.53 -9.52
N LYS A 150 7.10 9.26 -9.24
CA LYS A 150 7.20 8.15 -10.19
C LYS A 150 5.90 7.96 -10.98
N GLU A 151 4.87 8.75 -10.68
CA GLU A 151 3.51 8.65 -11.23
C GLU A 151 2.85 7.29 -10.93
N TYR A 152 3.11 6.81 -9.70
CA TYR A 152 2.46 5.65 -9.11
C TYR A 152 1.64 6.07 -7.88
N SER A 153 0.69 5.21 -7.52
CA SER A 153 -0.18 5.32 -6.36
C SER A 153 -0.38 3.95 -5.73
N LEU A 154 -0.95 3.84 -4.53
CA LEU A 154 -1.49 2.54 -4.13
C LEU A 154 -2.76 2.27 -4.93
N ASP A 155 -3.00 1.00 -5.22
CA ASP A 155 -4.30 0.56 -5.70
C ASP A 155 -5.38 0.98 -4.70
N VAL A 156 -6.39 1.71 -5.16
CA VAL A 156 -7.52 2.18 -4.34
C VAL A 156 -8.82 1.44 -4.66
N GLY A 157 -8.78 0.44 -5.55
CA GLY A 157 -9.91 -0.37 -5.96
C GLY A 157 -11.11 0.41 -6.52
N ASN A 158 -12.21 -0.29 -6.78
CA ASN A 158 -13.47 0.30 -7.28
C ASN A 158 -14.25 1.09 -6.21
N GLY A 159 -13.75 1.19 -4.97
CA GLY A 159 -14.39 1.94 -3.89
C GLY A 159 -14.18 3.46 -3.96
N GLY A 160 -13.48 3.95 -4.99
CA GLY A 160 -13.13 5.35 -5.20
C GLY A 160 -11.78 5.73 -4.57
N TRP A 161 -11.50 7.03 -4.50
CA TRP A 161 -10.25 7.70 -4.05
C TRP A 161 -9.77 7.39 -2.61
N PHE A 162 -10.37 6.38 -1.98
CA PHE A 162 -10.78 6.43 -0.60
C PHE A 162 -10.91 5.03 0.03
N VAL A 163 -10.59 3.93 -0.66
CA VAL A 163 -10.78 2.59 -0.07
C VAL A 163 -9.61 1.68 -0.42
N ASN A 164 -8.49 1.77 0.32
CA ASN A 164 -7.61 0.61 0.43
C ASN A 164 -6.81 0.59 1.74
N MET A 165 -7.33 -0.16 2.71
CA MET A 165 -6.72 -0.39 4.03
C MET A 165 -5.68 -1.52 3.98
N GLY A 166 -5.56 -2.20 2.82
CA GLY A 166 -4.74 -3.38 2.59
C GLY A 166 -3.27 -3.10 2.28
N ASN A 167 -2.98 -1.92 1.76
CA ASN A 167 -1.75 -1.69 0.98
C ASN A 167 -0.59 -1.05 1.74
N ILE A 168 -0.79 -0.72 3.02
CA ILE A 168 0.28 -0.29 3.94
C ILE A 168 0.42 -1.36 5.02
N LEU A 169 1.53 -2.07 4.99
CA LEU A 169 1.90 -3.07 5.98
C LEU A 169 2.75 -2.41 7.06
N TYR A 170 2.57 -2.83 8.31
CA TYR A 170 3.42 -2.41 9.41
C TYR A 170 4.13 -3.62 10.03
N SER A 171 5.42 -3.47 10.30
CA SER A 171 6.22 -4.50 10.97
C SER A 171 6.62 -4.03 12.34
N GLY A 172 5.99 -4.58 13.38
CA GLY A 172 6.34 -4.28 14.77
C GLY A 172 7.76 -4.74 15.14
N VAL A 173 8.31 -5.71 14.41
CA VAL A 173 9.68 -6.24 14.57
C VAL A 173 10.68 -5.30 13.91
N ASP A 174 10.45 -4.94 12.65
CA ASP A 174 11.38 -4.10 11.88
C ASP A 174 11.20 -2.60 12.12
N LYS A 175 10.18 -2.21 12.89
CA LYS A 175 9.79 -0.82 13.20
C LYS A 175 9.67 0.04 11.95
N LYS A 176 9.05 -0.49 10.90
CA LYS A 176 8.88 0.18 9.61
C LYS A 176 7.50 -0.07 9.01
N PHE A 177 7.14 0.79 8.08
CA PHE A 177 6.04 0.58 7.15
C PHE A 177 6.57 0.00 5.83
N SER A 178 5.72 -0.73 5.12
CA SER A 178 5.99 -1.20 3.77
C SER A 178 4.75 -1.04 2.91
N ILE A 179 4.97 -0.71 1.66
CA ILE A 179 3.93 -0.36 0.71
C ILE A 179 3.79 -1.50 -0.30
N ILE A 180 2.57 -1.99 -0.49
CA ILE A 180 2.25 -3.07 -1.43
C ILE A 180 1.20 -2.62 -2.45
N ASP A 181 1.04 -3.41 -3.51
CA ASP A 181 0.00 -3.22 -4.55
C ASP A 181 -0.09 -1.78 -5.06
N VAL A 182 1.04 -1.29 -5.60
CA VAL A 182 1.11 -0.01 -6.29
C VAL A 182 0.63 -0.13 -7.74
N GLN A 183 0.05 0.95 -8.27
CA GLN A 183 -0.43 1.06 -9.64
C GLN A 183 0.02 2.37 -10.30
N PRO A 184 0.32 2.37 -11.60
CA PRO A 184 0.60 3.60 -12.33
C PRO A 184 -0.65 4.47 -12.44
N PHE A 185 -0.48 5.77 -12.69
CA PHE A 185 -1.62 6.63 -13.00
C PHE A 185 -2.34 6.16 -14.28
N LEU A 186 -3.67 6.27 -14.26
CA LEU A 186 -4.57 5.74 -15.28
C LEU A 186 -4.85 6.80 -16.35
N ARG A 187 -5.07 6.37 -17.60
CA ARG A 187 -5.50 7.25 -18.71
C ARG A 187 -7.03 7.33 -18.84
N GLU A 188 -7.74 6.24 -18.52
CA GLU A 188 -9.13 6.03 -18.98
C GLU A 188 -10.12 5.56 -17.89
N HIS A 189 -9.67 5.40 -16.64
CA HIS A 189 -10.50 4.91 -15.52
C HIS A 189 -10.69 5.97 -14.42
N PRO A 190 -11.77 5.89 -13.60
CA PRO A 190 -11.90 6.71 -12.41
C PRO A 190 -10.72 6.44 -11.46
N GLY A 191 -9.87 7.45 -11.30
CA GLY A 191 -8.62 7.38 -10.56
C GLY A 191 -7.72 8.55 -10.93
N ILE A 192 -6.43 8.43 -10.62
CA ILE A 192 -5.44 9.47 -10.90
C ILE A 192 -5.16 9.57 -12.39
N ASN A 193 -5.42 10.72 -13.00
CA ASN A 193 -5.08 10.98 -14.40
C ASN A 193 -3.56 11.13 -14.57
N ARG A 194 -2.97 10.54 -15.62
CA ARG A 194 -1.54 10.68 -15.96
C ARG A 194 -1.05 12.13 -16.12
N HIS A 195 -1.93 13.07 -16.44
CA HIS A 195 -1.57 14.49 -16.57
C HIS A 195 -1.76 15.28 -15.28
N HIS A 196 -2.06 14.62 -14.17
CA HIS A 196 -2.19 15.27 -12.88
C HIS A 196 -0.81 15.66 -12.35
N THR A 197 -0.61 16.94 -12.10
CA THR A 197 0.69 17.49 -11.67
C THR A 197 0.83 17.63 -10.15
N LYS A 198 -0.19 17.21 -9.40
CA LYS A 198 -0.24 17.36 -7.96
C LYS A 198 -0.09 16.00 -7.26
N GLY A 199 0.56 15.97 -6.11
CA GLY A 199 0.97 14.74 -5.44
C GLY A 199 -0.08 14.13 -4.51
N PHE A 200 0.34 13.38 -3.49
CA PHE A 200 -0.54 12.83 -2.45
C PHE A 200 -0.63 13.78 -1.25
N ASN A 201 -1.83 14.01 -0.71
CA ASN A 201 -1.93 14.45 0.69
C ASN A 201 -1.62 13.24 1.58
N VAL A 202 -0.33 13.03 1.84
CA VAL A 202 0.17 11.82 2.50
C VAL A 202 -0.47 11.57 3.87
N PRO A 203 -0.63 12.56 4.76
CA PRO A 203 -1.27 12.29 6.04
C PRO A 203 -2.73 11.88 5.89
N LEU A 204 -3.47 12.39 4.89
CA LEU A 204 -4.88 12.00 4.66
C LEU A 204 -4.95 10.56 4.20
N TYR A 205 -4.06 10.25 3.27
CA TYR A 205 -3.91 8.96 2.69
C TYR A 205 -3.59 7.89 3.75
N VAL A 206 -2.65 8.22 4.64
CA VAL A 206 -2.21 7.32 5.71
C VAL A 206 -3.19 7.30 6.88
N THR A 207 -3.76 8.43 7.30
CA THR A 207 -4.76 8.46 8.37
C THR A 207 -5.96 7.59 7.99
N ARG A 208 -6.35 7.61 6.72
CA ARG A 208 -7.40 6.72 6.25
C ARG A 208 -6.95 5.25 6.31
N GLY A 209 -5.84 4.89 5.68
CA GLY A 209 -5.37 3.51 5.67
C GLY A 209 -5.11 2.92 7.06
N ILE A 210 -4.60 3.73 7.99
CA ILE A 210 -4.21 3.31 9.34
C ILE A 210 -5.36 3.39 10.33
N VAL A 211 -6.23 4.39 10.24
CA VAL A 211 -7.24 4.64 11.28
C VAL A 211 -8.61 4.07 10.95
N THR A 212 -8.94 3.92 9.66
CA THR A 212 -10.28 3.50 9.25
C THR A 212 -10.44 2.00 9.07
N GLY A 213 -9.58 1.16 9.66
CA GLY A 213 -9.61 -0.30 9.56
C GLY A 213 -10.98 -0.97 9.73
N MET A 214 -11.99 -0.23 10.23
CA MET A 214 -13.37 -0.66 10.34
C MET A 214 -14.37 0.50 10.21
N HIS A 215 -14.58 1.04 9.00
CA HIS A 215 -15.80 1.84 8.77
C HIS A 215 -17.06 1.04 9.15
N GLN A 216 -17.05 -0.27 8.88
CA GLN A 216 -18.14 -1.18 9.22
C GLN A 216 -18.40 -1.32 10.74
N TYR A 217 -17.40 -1.07 11.58
CA TYR A 217 -17.53 -1.16 13.05
C TYR A 217 -17.28 0.21 13.71
N ALA A 218 -17.44 1.30 12.96
CA ALA A 218 -17.14 2.63 13.42
C ALA A 218 -18.00 3.01 14.64
N GLU A 219 -19.27 2.59 14.64
CA GLU A 219 -20.20 2.81 15.74
C GLU A 219 -19.79 2.06 17.01
N GLU A 220 -19.40 0.79 16.91
CA GLU A 220 -18.95 0.02 18.07
C GLU A 220 -17.61 0.53 18.59
N HIS A 221 -16.66 0.77 17.70
CA HIS A 221 -15.33 1.25 18.07
C HIS A 221 -15.35 2.64 18.70
N SER A 222 -16.33 3.48 18.34
CA SER A 222 -16.53 4.81 18.93
C SER A 222 -16.69 4.79 20.45
N LYS A 223 -17.20 3.67 20.99
CA LYS A 223 -17.52 3.52 22.41
C LYS A 223 -16.31 3.22 23.28
N TYR A 224 -15.11 3.07 22.68
CA TYR A 224 -13.89 2.65 23.37
C TYR A 224 -12.87 3.81 23.43
N PRO A 225 -12.73 4.49 24.59
CA PRO A 225 -11.85 5.65 24.73
C PRO A 225 -10.39 5.37 24.33
N LEU A 226 -9.88 4.18 24.65
CA LEU A 226 -8.53 3.76 24.27
C LEU A 226 -8.29 3.81 22.76
N LEU A 227 -9.28 3.47 21.94
CA LEU A 227 -9.14 3.57 20.49
C LEU A 227 -9.10 5.03 20.04
N ILE A 228 -9.86 5.91 20.67
CA ILE A 228 -9.83 7.36 20.37
C ILE A 228 -8.44 7.92 20.66
N ASP A 229 -7.85 7.56 21.80
CA ASP A 229 -6.50 7.98 22.18
C ASP A 229 -5.44 7.48 21.18
N LEU A 230 -5.45 6.18 20.87
CA LEU A 230 -4.49 5.59 19.94
C LEU A 230 -4.59 6.21 18.54
N ARG A 231 -5.81 6.48 18.06
CA ARG A 231 -6.03 7.13 16.76
C ARG A 231 -5.51 8.56 16.76
N THR A 232 -5.75 9.28 17.84
CA THR A 232 -5.28 10.65 18.05
C THR A 232 -3.75 10.70 18.03
N ASP A 233 -3.07 9.75 18.68
CA ASP A 233 -1.61 9.64 18.68
C ASP A 233 -1.05 9.32 17.29
N ILE A 234 -1.66 8.40 16.56
CA ILE A 234 -1.27 8.05 15.19
C ILE A 234 -1.38 9.27 14.27
N ILE A 235 -2.50 10.01 14.34
CA ILE A 235 -2.72 11.21 13.55
C ILE A 235 -1.68 12.28 13.92
N ASN A 236 -1.44 12.49 15.20
CA ASN A 236 -0.42 13.43 15.68
C ASN A 236 0.96 13.10 15.13
N LYS A 237 1.35 11.82 15.11
CA LYS A 237 2.63 11.36 14.53
C LYS A 237 2.71 11.60 13.03
N LEU A 238 1.62 11.39 12.30
CA LEU A 238 1.54 11.66 10.86
C LEU A 238 1.66 13.15 10.52
N VAL A 239 0.92 14.00 11.24
CA VAL A 239 1.01 15.45 11.05
C VAL A 239 2.41 15.94 11.41
N SER A 240 2.97 15.48 12.52
CA SER A 240 4.33 15.86 12.93
C SER A 240 5.39 15.38 11.94
N ALA A 241 5.21 14.20 11.33
CA ALA A 241 6.09 13.73 10.26
C ALA A 241 5.98 14.61 9.01
N ALA A 242 4.76 14.97 8.59
CA ALA A 242 4.58 15.89 7.47
C ALA A 242 5.19 17.28 7.75
N GLU A 243 5.04 17.81 8.97
CA GLU A 243 5.66 19.06 9.42
C GLU A 243 7.19 18.98 9.35
N ARG A 244 7.79 17.95 9.94
CA ARG A 244 9.26 17.74 9.94
C ARG A 244 9.83 17.62 8.53
N ASN A 245 9.14 16.90 7.65
CA ASN A 245 9.63 16.66 6.30
C ASN A 245 9.24 17.79 5.32
N ASN A 246 8.39 18.75 5.74
CA ASN A 246 7.77 19.73 4.85
C ASN A 246 7.09 19.04 3.65
N LEU A 247 6.39 17.94 3.93
CA LEU A 247 5.74 17.08 2.94
C LEU A 247 4.24 17.17 3.12
N ASN A 248 3.66 18.15 2.45
CA ASN A 248 2.22 18.32 2.40
C ASN A 248 1.83 18.77 1.02
N ASP A 249 1.63 17.80 0.14
CA ASP A 249 1.01 18.08 -1.13
C ASP A 249 -0.50 18.22 -0.92
N VAL A 250 -0.91 19.40 -0.44
CA VAL A 250 -2.34 19.78 -0.39
C VAL A 250 -2.93 19.92 -1.80
N GLY A 251 -2.09 19.80 -2.82
CA GLY A 251 -2.52 19.61 -4.19
C GLY A 251 -3.03 18.22 -4.51
N GLY A 252 -2.84 17.20 -3.64
CA GLY A 252 -3.54 15.91 -3.59
C GLY A 252 -4.49 15.59 -4.74
N TYR A 253 -4.45 14.41 -5.38
CA TYR A 253 -5.42 14.00 -6.42
C TYR A 253 -6.91 14.25 -6.14
N LEU A 254 -7.25 14.48 -4.88
CA LEU A 254 -8.38 15.26 -4.44
C LEU A 254 -8.32 16.70 -5.00
N GLY A 255 -8.64 16.87 -6.28
CA GLY A 255 -8.80 18.20 -6.86
C GLY A 255 -9.74 19.05 -6.00
N GLY A 256 -9.22 20.13 -5.43
CA GLY A 256 -10.01 20.97 -4.53
C GLY A 256 -9.27 22.19 -4.02
N ASP A 257 -10.06 23.17 -3.62
CA ASP A 257 -9.69 24.23 -2.69
C ASP A 257 -9.26 23.62 -1.35
N MET A 258 -8.38 24.30 -0.60
CA MET A 258 -7.98 23.93 0.77
C MET A 258 -9.20 23.63 1.63
N ASP A 259 -10.27 24.40 1.44
CA ASP A 259 -11.54 24.25 2.16
C ASP A 259 -12.24 22.90 1.88
N LYS A 260 -12.11 22.36 0.66
CA LYS A 260 -12.66 21.04 0.32
C LYS A 260 -11.85 19.91 0.94
N ILE A 261 -10.51 20.02 0.98
CA ILE A 261 -9.63 19.02 1.58
C ILE A 261 -9.77 19.04 3.11
N ALA A 262 -9.81 20.22 3.72
CA ALA A 262 -10.12 20.42 5.13
C ALA A 262 -11.48 19.80 5.52
N HIS A 263 -12.50 20.01 4.68
CA HIS A 263 -13.81 19.38 4.88
C HIS A 263 -13.75 17.84 4.78
N ILE A 264 -13.05 17.29 3.78
CA ILE A 264 -12.86 15.83 3.66
C ILE A 264 -12.21 15.28 4.92
N TRP A 265 -11.17 15.94 5.43
CA TRP A 265 -10.54 15.57 6.69
C TRP A 265 -11.49 15.63 7.87
N LYS A 266 -12.22 16.74 8.06
CA LYS A 266 -13.19 16.89 9.14
C LYS A 266 -14.22 15.75 9.12
N VAL A 267 -14.74 15.41 7.93
CA VAL A 267 -15.68 14.29 7.75
C VAL A 267 -15.04 12.93 8.05
N GLN A 268 -13.78 12.70 7.66
CA GLN A 268 -13.10 11.43 7.96
C GLN A 268 -12.81 11.30 9.46
N LEU A 269 -12.29 12.36 10.09
CA LEU A 269 -11.97 12.38 11.51
C LEU A 269 -13.22 12.23 12.39
N SER A 270 -14.36 12.80 11.96
CA SER A 270 -15.64 12.58 12.64
C SER A 270 -16.13 11.14 12.51
N ARG A 271 -16.00 10.50 11.33
CA ARG A 271 -16.36 9.09 11.13
C ARG A 271 -15.58 8.12 12.02
N ILE A 272 -14.37 8.48 12.44
CA ILE A 272 -13.54 7.66 13.35
C ILE A 272 -13.62 8.12 14.81
N ASN A 273 -14.54 9.05 15.12
CA ASN A 273 -14.83 9.59 16.45
C ASN A 273 -13.63 10.25 17.15
N VAL A 274 -12.78 10.94 16.38
CA VAL A 274 -11.83 11.91 16.97
C VAL A 274 -12.65 13.12 17.44
N ASP A 275 -12.43 13.62 18.66
CA ASP A 275 -13.17 14.78 19.20
C ASP A 275 -12.94 16.04 18.33
N GLU A 276 -14.02 16.79 18.06
CA GLU A 276 -14.05 17.97 17.19
C GLU A 276 -12.96 19.00 17.53
N LYS A 277 -12.64 19.18 18.81
CA LYS A 277 -11.58 20.11 19.24
C LYS A 277 -10.20 19.71 18.70
N TYR A 278 -9.96 18.41 18.50
CA TYR A 278 -8.73 17.89 17.89
C TYR A 278 -8.82 17.92 16.37
N GLN A 279 -10.01 17.68 15.80
CA GLN A 279 -10.20 17.73 14.34
C GLN A 279 -9.79 19.08 13.76
N GLU A 280 -10.26 20.18 14.35
CA GLU A 280 -9.96 21.52 13.82
C GLU A 280 -8.49 21.89 13.97
N ASN A 281 -7.88 21.51 15.10
CA ASN A 281 -6.45 21.71 15.31
C ASN A 281 -5.62 20.93 14.28
N PHE A 282 -5.97 19.66 14.03
CA PHE A 282 -5.28 18.82 13.05
C PHE A 282 -5.41 19.34 11.63
N VAL A 283 -6.63 19.67 11.23
CA VAL A 283 -6.89 20.25 9.91
C VAL A 283 -6.10 21.55 9.73
N LYS A 284 -6.10 22.43 10.73
CA LYS A 284 -5.34 23.68 10.68
C LYS A 284 -3.83 23.45 10.55
N ARG A 285 -3.26 22.56 11.37
CA ARG A 285 -1.84 22.20 11.31
C ARG A 285 -1.49 21.64 9.95
N LEU A 286 -2.24 20.65 9.49
CA LEU A 286 -2.04 20.04 8.19
C LEU A 286 -2.13 21.08 7.07
N CYS A 287 -3.16 21.91 7.03
CA CYS A 287 -3.33 22.94 5.99
C CYS A 287 -2.22 24.01 6.01
N SER A 288 -1.44 24.13 7.09
CA SER A 288 -0.34 25.11 7.21
C SER A 288 1.03 24.61 6.74
N ILE A 289 1.18 23.31 6.49
CA ILE A 289 2.47 22.74 6.07
C ILE A 289 2.70 23.07 4.60
N GLU A 290 3.81 23.73 4.28
CA GLU A 290 4.24 23.99 2.91
C GLU A 290 5.05 22.82 2.35
N ASN A 291 4.87 22.50 1.06
CA ASN A 291 5.75 21.56 0.35
C ASN A 291 7.00 22.28 -0.15
N LYS A 292 8.11 22.16 0.59
CA LYS A 292 9.35 22.90 0.29
C LYS A 292 10.34 22.16 -0.60
N ASN A 293 10.28 20.83 -0.63
CA ASN A 293 11.23 19.97 -1.35
C ASN A 293 10.49 18.93 -2.21
N PRO A 294 9.82 19.35 -3.30
CA PRO A 294 9.15 18.41 -4.19
C PRO A 294 10.17 17.50 -4.88
N TYR A 295 9.91 16.19 -4.93
CA TYR A 295 10.66 15.31 -5.82
C TYR A 295 10.42 15.74 -7.28
N PRO A 296 11.45 15.72 -8.14
CA PRO A 296 11.28 16.08 -9.55
C PRO A 296 10.37 15.06 -10.24
N LEU A 297 9.43 15.55 -11.05
CA LEU A 297 8.63 14.67 -11.93
C LEU A 297 9.57 14.01 -12.94
N ILE A 298 9.51 12.68 -13.01
CA ILE A 298 10.35 11.91 -13.92
C ILE A 298 9.64 11.80 -15.28
N GLN A 299 10.26 12.34 -16.34
CA GLN A 299 9.67 12.39 -17.69
C GLN A 299 9.42 11.02 -18.34
N LYS A 300 10.02 9.96 -17.82
CA LYS A 300 9.89 8.60 -18.35
C LYS A 300 9.15 7.75 -17.32
N HIS A 301 7.90 7.40 -17.59
CA HIS A 301 7.14 6.45 -16.80
C HIS A 301 7.82 5.08 -16.85
N PRO A 302 8.51 4.63 -15.79
CA PRO A 302 9.11 3.32 -15.83
C PRO A 302 7.99 2.29 -15.66
N MET A 303 7.98 1.26 -16.50
CA MET A 303 6.94 0.22 -16.46
C MET A 303 7.21 -0.74 -15.31
N LEU A 304 6.22 -0.89 -14.42
CA LEU A 304 6.20 -1.91 -13.37
C LEU A 304 5.35 -3.10 -13.84
N VAL A 305 5.96 -4.25 -14.03
CA VAL A 305 5.24 -5.50 -14.33
C VAL A 305 4.56 -6.02 -13.06
N ARG A 306 3.27 -6.29 -13.11
CA ARG A 306 2.48 -6.87 -12.03
C ARG A 306 2.13 -8.31 -12.39
N VAL A 307 1.70 -9.09 -11.40
CA VAL A 307 1.18 -10.44 -11.69
C VAL A 307 -0.17 -10.31 -12.42
N SER A 308 -0.44 -11.21 -13.36
CA SER A 308 -1.73 -11.27 -14.05
C SER A 308 -2.81 -11.72 -13.08
N GLY A 309 -4.00 -11.13 -13.25
CA GLY A 309 -5.25 -11.60 -12.67
C GLY A 309 -6.36 -11.45 -13.71
N ARG A 310 -7.46 -12.18 -13.53
CA ARG A 310 -8.62 -12.09 -14.43
C ARG A 310 -9.09 -10.64 -14.55
N SER A 311 -8.89 -10.05 -15.72
CA SER A 311 -9.62 -8.86 -16.14
C SER A 311 -11.07 -9.27 -16.38
N TYR A 312 -11.96 -9.06 -15.41
CA TYR A 312 -13.40 -9.10 -15.68
C TYR A 312 -13.80 -7.83 -16.44
N TYR A 313 -13.35 -7.75 -17.69
CA TYR A 313 -13.98 -6.92 -18.72
C TYR A 313 -14.31 -7.86 -19.87
N SER A 314 -15.39 -8.61 -19.65
CA SER A 314 -16.26 -9.20 -20.68
C SER A 314 -17.61 -8.52 -20.56
#